data_AF-A0A0P6XWJ8-F1
#
_entry.id   AF-A0A0P6XWJ8-F1
#
_cell.length_a   1.000
_cell.length_b   1.000
_cell.length_c   1.000
_cell.angle_alpha   90.00
_cell.angle_beta   90.00
_cell.angle_gamma   90.00
#
_symmetry.space_group_name_H-M   'P 1'
#
loop_
_entity.id
_entity.type
_entity.pdbx_description
1 polymer ?
#
loop_
_entity_poly.entity_id
_entity_poly.type
_entity_poly.pdbx_seq_one_letter_code
_entity_poly.pdbx_strand_id
1 'polypeptide(L)'
;MQKQMAVKRWAALLIILAVMLACNMPGSSTGGGTDLEATRGALQLESTKMALEFEQTALSVQITQAANQPTEPPPAPPAAAPTSAPAEQATYTPYPTYTAPPEQPTEPPAPTAVDMKAKIKAANVLVFEDIKGYPALLPYVSRAVDNMGFSGGKVMNVGDAVGNFMQALNSPVKWDLIVVSAEARQGVRGEFWDVLTDQVNNDVALVAEVWYLDQIANGRISSLLGKCGVDLFRDWARDPNKYNDLDYSLYWLDPQHELFSSPNVVAPLYTPNIYWMGDAGDLMKIGPGGDAKLLAGLHPKEKSTHGVIATCLGGRVVFQTFSTHDYRQSQVVPLWENYMTYALTNHFKVVP
;
A
#
# COMPACT_ATOMS: atom_id res chain seq x y z
N MET A 1 -18.59 9.19 71.89
CA MET A 1 -18.20 9.73 70.57
C MET A 1 -17.95 8.66 69.50
N GLN A 2 -17.43 7.47 69.79
CA GLN A 2 -17.18 6.43 68.76
C GLN A 2 -18.44 5.85 68.09
N LYS A 3 -19.57 5.69 68.81
CA LYS A 3 -20.82 5.16 68.22
C LYS A 3 -21.45 6.11 67.18
N GLN A 4 -21.30 7.42 67.32
CA GLN A 4 -21.84 8.39 66.34
C GLN A 4 -21.05 8.44 65.03
N MET A 5 -19.74 8.14 65.06
CA MET A 5 -18.93 8.07 63.84
C MET A 5 -19.19 6.79 63.04
N ALA A 6 -19.52 5.67 63.70
CA ALA A 6 -19.91 4.45 63.02
C ALA A 6 -21.24 4.63 62.26
N VAL A 7 -22.26 5.23 62.88
CA VAL A 7 -23.56 5.46 62.23
C VAL A 7 -23.46 6.40 61.02
N LYS A 8 -22.62 7.45 61.09
CA LYS A 8 -22.39 8.37 59.96
C LYS A 8 -21.65 7.70 58.80
N ARG A 9 -20.71 6.80 59.08
CA ARG A 9 -19.99 6.04 58.04
C ARG A 9 -20.89 5.03 57.32
N TRP A 10 -21.79 4.38 58.05
CA TRP A 10 -22.76 3.45 57.46
C TRP A 10 -23.85 4.17 56.65
N ALA A 11 -24.31 5.34 57.09
CA ALA A 11 -25.25 6.16 56.31
C ALA A 11 -24.64 6.68 55.01
N ALA A 12 -23.36 7.09 55.01
CA ALA A 12 -22.67 7.52 53.80
C ALA A 12 -22.47 6.37 52.79
N LEU A 13 -22.16 5.16 53.26
CA LEU A 13 -22.04 3.97 52.42
C LEU A 13 -23.37 3.55 51.78
N LEU A 14 -24.48 3.66 52.50
CA LEU A 14 -25.82 3.35 51.97
C LEU A 14 -26.28 4.34 50.90
N ILE A 15 -25.93 5.62 51.03
CA ILE A 15 -26.25 6.65 50.02
C ILE A 15 -25.43 6.43 48.73
N ILE A 16 -24.14 6.08 48.86
CA ILE A 16 -23.29 5.77 47.69
C ILE A 16 -23.78 4.50 46.97
N LEU A 17 -24.23 3.49 47.71
CA LEU A 17 -24.78 2.26 47.13
C LEU A 17 -26.12 2.52 46.41
N ALA A 18 -26.98 3.40 46.94
CA ALA A 18 -28.25 3.76 46.31
C ALA A 18 -28.08 4.54 44.99
N VAL A 19 -27.04 5.39 44.89
CA VAL A 19 -26.72 6.11 43.65
C VAL A 19 -26.18 5.17 42.57
N MET A 20 -25.43 4.13 42.95
CA MET A 20 -24.93 3.14 41.98
C MET A 20 -26.03 2.18 41.44
N LEU A 21 -27.09 1.90 42.22
CA LEU A 21 -28.21 1.08 41.72
C LEU A 21 -29.19 1.85 40.82
N ALA A 22 -29.25 3.18 40.91
CA ALA A 22 -30.16 3.99 40.09
C ALA A 22 -29.74 4.12 38.62
N CYS A 23 -28.49 3.80 38.28
CA CYS A 23 -27.96 3.89 36.91
C CYS A 23 -28.11 2.61 36.07
N ASN A 24 -28.74 1.55 36.59
CA ASN A 24 -28.89 0.26 35.89
C ASN A 24 -30.35 -0.12 35.61
N MET A 25 -31.25 0.86 35.49
CA MET A 25 -32.63 0.61 35.06
C MET A 25 -32.69 0.56 33.52
N PRO A 26 -33.10 -0.56 32.89
CA PRO A 26 -33.38 -0.58 31.46
C PRO A 26 -34.63 0.29 31.23
N GLY A 27 -34.42 1.49 30.70
CA GLY A 27 -35.50 2.38 30.31
C GLY A 27 -36.27 1.79 29.12
N SER A 28 -37.48 1.32 29.39
CA SER A 28 -38.49 1.04 28.38
C SER A 28 -38.92 2.35 27.71
N SER A 29 -38.49 2.56 26.45
CA SER A 29 -39.06 3.58 25.57
C SER A 29 -40.13 2.93 24.67
N THR A 30 -41.38 3.19 25.00
CA THR A 30 -42.50 3.11 24.05
C THR A 30 -42.42 4.31 23.10
N GLY A 31 -42.29 4.04 21.80
CA GLY A 31 -42.30 5.06 20.76
C GLY A 31 -42.08 4.45 19.38
N GLY A 32 -43.10 3.77 18.86
CA GLY A 32 -43.08 3.26 17.48
C GLY A 32 -43.01 4.40 16.46
N GLY A 33 -42.16 4.23 15.44
CA GLY A 33 -42.13 5.13 14.29
C GLY A 33 -40.83 5.19 13.48
N THR A 34 -39.70 4.66 13.98
CA THR A 34 -38.38 4.89 13.34
C THR A 34 -37.67 3.65 12.79
N ASP A 35 -38.13 2.43 13.12
CA ASP A 35 -37.42 1.22 12.67
C ASP A 35 -37.57 0.92 11.18
N LEU A 36 -38.66 1.36 10.55
CA LEU A 36 -38.93 1.03 9.14
C LEU A 36 -38.12 1.92 8.18
N GLU A 37 -37.83 3.17 8.54
CA GLU A 37 -36.95 4.05 7.76
C GLU A 37 -35.47 3.74 7.98
N ALA A 38 -35.07 3.41 9.22
CA ALA A 38 -33.71 2.93 9.50
C ALA A 38 -33.42 1.60 8.78
N THR A 39 -34.38 0.66 8.77
CA THR A 39 -34.28 -0.60 8.02
C THR A 39 -34.27 -0.37 6.50
N ARG A 40 -35.03 0.61 6.00
CA ARG A 40 -35.03 0.97 4.56
C ARG A 40 -33.73 1.66 4.13
N GLY A 41 -33.15 2.49 4.99
CA GLY A 41 -31.83 3.10 4.78
C GLY A 41 -30.70 2.07 4.79
N ALA A 42 -30.75 1.11 5.72
CA ALA A 42 -29.82 -0.02 5.76
C ALA A 42 -29.92 -0.89 4.50
N LEU A 43 -31.15 -1.23 4.05
CA LEU A 43 -31.38 -1.98 2.80
C LEU A 43 -30.93 -1.22 1.55
N GLN A 44 -31.09 0.10 1.51
CA GLN A 44 -30.58 0.92 0.40
C GLN A 44 -29.05 0.97 0.39
N LEU A 45 -28.40 1.10 1.55
CA LEU A 45 -26.94 1.08 1.65
C LEU A 45 -26.38 -0.29 1.25
N GLU A 46 -27.03 -1.38 1.69
CA GLU A 46 -26.65 -2.75 1.34
C GLU A 46 -26.86 -3.04 -0.16
N SER A 47 -27.95 -2.54 -0.74
CA SER A 47 -28.19 -2.64 -2.19
C SER A 47 -27.16 -1.85 -3.02
N THR A 48 -26.73 -0.69 -2.52
CA THR A 48 -25.69 0.14 -3.16
C THR A 48 -24.33 -0.56 -3.06
N LYS A 49 -24.04 -1.17 -1.90
CA LYS A 49 -22.83 -1.97 -1.69
C LYS A 49 -22.76 -3.18 -2.63
N MET A 50 -23.85 -3.92 -2.74
CA MET A 50 -23.94 -5.03 -3.71
C MET A 50 -23.79 -4.53 -5.15
N ALA A 51 -24.40 -3.39 -5.51
CA ALA A 51 -24.26 -2.83 -6.86
C ALA A 51 -22.81 -2.46 -7.20
N LEU A 52 -22.08 -1.85 -6.26
CA LEU A 52 -20.66 -1.53 -6.42
C LEU A 52 -19.79 -2.81 -6.52
N GLU A 53 -20.11 -3.85 -5.74
CA GLU A 53 -19.42 -5.14 -5.82
C GLU A 53 -19.68 -5.86 -7.16
N PHE A 54 -20.91 -5.78 -7.70
CA PHE A 54 -21.24 -6.31 -9.01
C PHE A 54 -20.54 -5.54 -10.14
N GLU A 55 -20.48 -4.21 -10.07
CA GLU A 55 -19.81 -3.38 -11.06
C GLU A 55 -18.29 -3.62 -11.07
N GLN A 56 -17.68 -3.79 -9.89
CA GLN A 56 -16.26 -4.16 -9.75
C GLN A 56 -15.96 -5.56 -10.29
N THR A 57 -16.85 -6.52 -10.05
CA THR A 57 -16.72 -7.88 -10.59
C THR A 57 -16.87 -7.89 -12.11
N ALA A 58 -17.77 -7.07 -12.66
CA ALA A 58 -17.94 -6.94 -14.10
C ALA A 58 -16.70 -6.31 -14.76
N LEU A 59 -16.12 -5.27 -14.16
CA LEU A 59 -14.89 -4.65 -14.66
C LEU A 59 -13.70 -5.61 -14.65
N SER A 60 -13.51 -6.38 -13.57
CA SER A 60 -12.38 -7.31 -13.45
C SER A 60 -12.47 -8.46 -14.46
N VAL A 61 -13.68 -8.95 -14.77
CA VAL A 61 -13.92 -9.92 -15.85
C VAL A 61 -13.59 -9.32 -17.22
N GLN A 62 -13.98 -8.07 -17.46
CA GLN A 62 -13.76 -7.40 -18.75
C GLN A 62 -12.28 -7.12 -19.01
N ILE A 63 -11.52 -6.71 -17.98
CA ILE A 63 -10.06 -6.53 -18.06
C ILE A 63 -9.35 -7.86 -18.32
N THR A 64 -9.78 -8.95 -17.67
CA THR A 64 -9.21 -10.29 -17.88
C THR A 64 -9.46 -10.81 -19.30
N GLN A 65 -10.61 -10.47 -19.90
CA GLN A 65 -10.91 -10.85 -21.29
C GLN A 65 -10.12 -10.02 -22.31
N ALA A 66 -9.90 -8.72 -22.05
CA ALA A 66 -9.10 -7.86 -22.92
C ALA A 66 -7.61 -8.24 -22.94
N ALA A 67 -7.06 -8.74 -21.82
CA ALA A 67 -5.67 -9.18 -21.72
C ALA A 67 -5.35 -10.49 -22.48
N ASN A 68 -6.37 -11.26 -22.89
CA ASN A 68 -6.22 -12.55 -23.58
C ASN A 68 -6.45 -12.47 -25.10
N GLN A 69 -6.60 -11.28 -25.69
CA GLN A 69 -6.68 -11.15 -27.16
C GLN A 69 -5.29 -11.06 -27.81
N PRO A 70 -4.96 -11.92 -28.78
CA PRO A 70 -3.73 -11.78 -29.59
C PRO A 70 -3.81 -10.54 -30.48
N THR A 71 -2.86 -9.62 -30.34
CA THR A 71 -2.73 -8.44 -31.20
C THR A 71 -2.21 -8.84 -32.59
N GLU A 72 -3.05 -8.70 -33.61
CA GLU A 72 -2.68 -8.93 -35.01
C GLU A 72 -1.88 -7.72 -35.56
N PRO A 73 -0.80 -7.91 -36.34
CA PRO A 73 -0.01 -6.79 -36.88
C PRO A 73 -0.78 -6.01 -37.97
N PRO A 74 -0.56 -4.69 -38.13
CA PRO A 74 -1.29 -3.87 -39.09
C PRO A 74 -0.95 -4.24 -40.55
N PRO A 75 -1.91 -4.18 -41.49
CA PRO A 75 -1.67 -4.49 -42.89
C PRO A 75 -0.91 -3.37 -43.63
N ALA A 76 0.04 -3.77 -44.48
CA ALA A 76 0.83 -2.87 -45.33
C ALA A 76 -0.01 -2.26 -46.49
N PRO A 77 0.33 -1.05 -46.99
CA PRO A 77 -0.42 -0.40 -48.07
C PRO A 77 -0.19 -1.06 -49.45
N PRO A 78 -1.17 -1.06 -50.35
CA PRO A 78 -1.07 -1.74 -51.65
C PRO A 78 -0.25 -0.94 -52.68
N ALA A 79 0.63 -1.64 -53.40
CA ALA A 79 1.42 -1.14 -54.52
C ALA A 79 0.57 -1.00 -55.80
N ALA A 80 0.73 0.12 -56.52
CA ALA A 80 0.10 0.38 -57.81
C ALA A 80 0.84 -0.31 -58.98
N ALA A 81 0.07 -0.78 -59.97
CA ALA A 81 0.52 -1.51 -61.16
C ALA A 81 1.26 -0.62 -62.19
N PRO A 82 2.11 -1.19 -63.07
CA PRO A 82 2.94 -0.43 -64.01
C PRO A 82 2.18 -0.12 -65.31
N THR A 83 2.41 1.08 -65.86
CA THR A 83 2.04 1.43 -67.25
C THR A 83 3.31 1.65 -68.07
N SER A 84 3.34 1.09 -69.26
CA SER A 84 4.46 1.07 -70.21
C SER A 84 4.47 2.29 -71.14
N ALA A 85 5.64 2.92 -71.34
CA ALA A 85 6.02 3.66 -72.55
C ALA A 85 7.53 4.00 -72.53
N PRO A 86 8.19 4.21 -73.69
CA PRO A 86 9.60 3.88 -73.88
C PRO A 86 10.59 5.06 -73.99
N ALA A 87 11.80 4.80 -73.49
CA ALA A 87 13.15 5.18 -73.93
C ALA A 87 13.48 6.64 -74.31
N GLU A 88 14.25 7.30 -73.43
CA GLU A 88 15.28 8.28 -73.81
C GLU A 88 16.58 7.99 -73.02
N GLN A 89 17.71 8.07 -73.72
CA GLN A 89 19.06 7.78 -73.22
C GLN A 89 19.60 8.92 -72.34
N ALA A 90 20.24 8.58 -71.22
CA ALA A 90 21.22 9.47 -70.57
C ALA A 90 22.30 8.68 -69.79
N THR A 91 23.53 8.88 -70.27
CA THR A 91 24.83 9.05 -69.59
C THR A 91 25.10 8.36 -68.24
N TYR A 92 26.17 7.55 -68.23
CA TYR A 92 26.78 6.92 -67.06
C TYR A 92 27.34 7.95 -66.05
N THR A 93 26.85 7.93 -64.81
CA THR A 93 27.54 8.45 -63.62
C THR A 93 27.80 7.29 -62.66
N PRO A 94 29.01 7.12 -62.09
CA PRO A 94 29.28 6.04 -61.15
C PRO A 94 28.54 6.25 -59.82
N TYR A 95 28.05 5.14 -59.25
CA TYR A 95 27.33 5.10 -57.97
C TYR A 95 28.20 5.57 -56.79
N PRO A 96 27.64 6.23 -55.77
CA PRO A 96 28.33 6.50 -54.52
C PRO A 96 28.54 5.21 -53.73
N THR A 97 29.76 5.01 -53.21
CA THR A 97 30.08 3.96 -52.25
C THR A 97 29.31 4.23 -50.95
N TYR A 98 28.44 3.31 -50.56
CA TYR A 98 27.69 3.35 -49.30
C TYR A 98 28.60 2.87 -48.17
N THR A 99 29.06 3.78 -47.32
CA THR A 99 29.69 3.43 -46.04
C THR A 99 28.58 3.15 -45.03
N ALA A 100 28.51 1.93 -44.50
CA ALA A 100 27.55 1.58 -43.45
C ALA A 100 27.75 2.48 -42.21
N PRO A 101 26.67 2.98 -41.57
CA PRO A 101 26.75 3.65 -40.29
C PRO A 101 27.39 2.72 -39.24
N PRO A 102 28.21 3.23 -38.30
CA PRO A 102 28.77 2.41 -37.23
C PRO A 102 27.64 1.79 -36.39
N GLU A 103 27.81 0.53 -36.02
CA GLU A 103 26.90 -0.20 -35.13
C GLU A 103 26.67 0.60 -33.85
N GLN A 104 25.39 0.88 -33.58
CA GLN A 104 24.97 1.48 -32.33
C GLN A 104 25.25 0.49 -31.20
N PRO A 105 25.79 0.93 -30.05
CA PRO A 105 26.08 0.03 -28.93
C PRO A 105 24.81 -0.72 -28.52
N THR A 106 24.89 -2.05 -28.52
CA THR A 106 23.81 -2.92 -28.05
C THR A 106 23.50 -2.60 -26.60
N GLU A 107 22.31 -2.06 -26.34
CA GLU A 107 21.79 -1.90 -24.99
C GLU A 107 21.65 -3.30 -24.35
N PRO A 108 22.04 -3.50 -23.08
CA PRO A 108 21.93 -4.81 -22.45
C PRO A 108 20.47 -5.30 -22.50
N PRO A 109 20.24 -6.60 -22.78
CA PRO A 109 18.89 -7.13 -22.93
C PRO A 109 18.10 -6.90 -21.65
N ALA A 110 16.92 -6.29 -21.78
CA ALA A 110 15.97 -6.19 -20.68
C ALA A 110 15.67 -7.60 -20.14
N PRO A 111 15.67 -7.83 -18.82
CA PRO A 111 15.38 -9.13 -18.25
C PRO A 111 13.99 -9.58 -18.72
N THR A 112 13.91 -10.74 -19.37
CA THR A 112 12.62 -11.34 -19.75
C THR A 112 11.76 -11.58 -18.51
N ALA A 113 10.43 -11.46 -18.60
CA ALA A 113 9.53 -11.57 -17.45
C ALA A 113 9.71 -12.87 -16.62
N VAL A 114 10.20 -13.95 -17.25
CA VAL A 114 10.55 -15.22 -16.60
C VAL A 114 11.75 -15.07 -15.66
N ASP A 115 12.77 -14.28 -16.05
CA ASP A 115 13.95 -13.98 -15.22
C ASP A 115 13.55 -13.17 -13.98
N MET A 116 12.71 -12.14 -14.15
CA MET A 116 12.30 -11.29 -13.03
C MET A 116 11.57 -12.07 -11.94
N LYS A 117 10.64 -12.95 -12.32
CA LYS A 117 9.92 -13.81 -11.35
C LYS A 117 10.87 -14.72 -10.57
N ALA A 118 11.90 -15.26 -11.25
CA ALA A 118 12.91 -16.09 -10.60
C ALA A 118 13.77 -15.28 -9.63
N LYS A 119 14.19 -14.08 -10.01
CA LYS A 119 14.92 -13.14 -9.14
C LYS A 119 14.12 -12.78 -7.89
N ILE A 120 12.84 -12.43 -8.06
CA ILE A 120 11.93 -12.16 -6.94
C ILE A 120 11.86 -13.37 -5.99
N LYS A 121 11.67 -14.59 -6.52
CA LYS A 121 11.64 -15.81 -5.70
C LYS A 121 12.99 -16.10 -5.00
N ALA A 122 14.09 -15.62 -5.55
CA ALA A 122 15.43 -15.79 -5.01
C ALA A 122 15.90 -14.63 -4.11
N ALA A 123 15.05 -13.63 -3.88
CA ALA A 123 15.41 -12.46 -3.09
C ALA A 123 15.71 -12.79 -1.61
N ASN A 124 16.68 -12.08 -1.04
CA ASN A 124 16.89 -12.01 0.40
C ASN A 124 15.92 -10.98 1.00
N VAL A 125 15.04 -11.43 1.89
CA VAL A 125 13.96 -10.60 2.45
C VAL A 125 14.05 -10.54 3.97
N LEU A 126 14.07 -9.33 4.52
CA LEU A 126 13.99 -9.08 5.96
C LEU A 126 12.63 -8.46 6.30
N VAL A 127 11.90 -9.05 7.25
CA VAL A 127 10.54 -8.65 7.60
C VAL A 127 10.44 -8.35 9.09
N PHE A 128 10.01 -7.14 9.42
CA PHE A 128 9.55 -6.74 10.73
C PHE A 128 8.03 -6.52 10.69
N GLU A 129 7.30 -7.14 11.61
CA GLU A 129 5.84 -7.02 11.73
C GLU A 129 5.46 -7.05 13.21
N ASP A 130 5.19 -5.87 13.76
CA ASP A 130 4.95 -5.72 15.19
C ASP A 130 3.63 -6.35 15.66
N ILE A 131 2.65 -6.49 14.76
CA ILE A 131 1.40 -7.22 15.00
C ILE A 131 1.64 -8.68 15.38
N LYS A 132 2.80 -9.28 15.04
CA LYS A 132 3.14 -10.64 15.48
C LYS A 132 3.21 -10.76 17.01
N GLY A 133 3.54 -9.67 17.70
CA GLY A 133 3.50 -9.56 19.15
C GLY A 133 2.11 -9.31 19.73
N TYR A 134 1.07 -9.18 18.88
CA TYR A 134 -0.29 -8.81 19.25
C TYR A 134 -1.28 -9.96 19.01
N PRO A 135 -1.59 -10.80 20.03
CA PRO A 135 -2.27 -12.09 19.83
C PRO A 135 -3.70 -12.03 19.28
N ALA A 136 -4.36 -10.88 19.34
CA ALA A 136 -5.74 -10.74 18.85
C ALA A 136 -5.84 -10.47 17.34
N LEU A 137 -4.70 -10.25 16.68
CA LEU A 137 -4.61 -9.93 15.25
C LEU A 137 -3.76 -10.96 14.52
N LEU A 138 -4.08 -11.16 13.24
CA LEU A 138 -3.34 -12.10 12.39
C LEU A 138 -2.22 -11.35 11.66
N PRO A 139 -1.00 -11.90 11.58
CA PRO A 139 0.09 -11.23 10.88
C PRO A 139 -0.11 -11.27 9.36
N TYR A 140 -0.68 -10.22 8.78
CA TYR A 140 -1.00 -10.13 7.35
C TYR A 140 0.26 -10.07 6.48
N VAL A 141 1.34 -9.41 6.94
CA VAL A 141 2.59 -9.33 6.18
C VAL A 141 3.30 -10.67 6.18
N SER A 142 3.35 -11.37 7.31
CA SER A 142 3.85 -12.74 7.37
C SER A 142 3.09 -13.65 6.41
N ARG A 143 1.76 -13.53 6.35
CA ARG A 143 0.94 -14.29 5.40
C ARG A 143 1.26 -13.95 3.94
N ALA A 144 1.43 -12.67 3.61
CA ALA A 144 1.82 -12.26 2.26
C ALA A 144 3.19 -12.84 1.87
N VAL A 145 4.16 -12.83 2.80
CA VAL A 145 5.49 -13.42 2.58
C VAL A 145 5.41 -14.94 2.36
N ASP A 146 4.59 -15.63 3.14
CA ASP A 146 4.35 -17.08 2.97
C ASP A 146 3.71 -17.39 1.61
N ASN A 147 2.69 -16.62 1.21
CA ASN A 147 2.02 -16.75 -0.09
C ASN A 147 2.98 -16.47 -1.26
N MET A 148 3.85 -15.47 -1.11
CA MET A 148 4.89 -15.16 -2.09
C MET A 148 5.90 -16.29 -2.24
N GLY A 149 6.01 -17.21 -1.28
CA GLY A 149 6.74 -18.47 -1.42
C GLY A 149 8.16 -18.32 -1.94
N PHE A 150 8.93 -17.39 -1.38
CA PHE A 150 10.36 -17.22 -1.65
C PHE A 150 11.10 -18.54 -1.41
N SER A 151 12.08 -18.85 -2.26
CA SER A 151 12.70 -20.18 -2.26
C SER A 151 14.19 -20.21 -2.62
N GLY A 152 14.76 -19.12 -3.15
CA GLY A 152 16.18 -19.07 -3.54
C GLY A 152 17.07 -18.24 -2.60
N GLY A 153 16.48 -17.28 -1.88
CA GLY A 153 17.19 -16.39 -0.98
C GLY A 153 16.89 -16.65 0.49
N LYS A 154 17.52 -15.85 1.35
CA LYS A 154 17.26 -15.87 2.78
C LYS A 154 16.04 -15.03 3.11
N VAL A 155 14.98 -15.65 3.63
CA VAL A 155 13.87 -14.93 4.24
C VAL A 155 14.00 -14.97 5.76
N MET A 156 14.02 -13.80 6.38
CA MET A 156 14.04 -13.66 7.83
C MET A 156 12.87 -12.79 8.27
N ASN A 157 11.89 -13.40 8.92
CA ASN A 157 10.80 -12.70 9.58
C ASN A 157 11.07 -12.66 11.09
N VAL A 158 11.41 -11.48 11.60
CA VAL A 158 11.75 -11.29 13.01
C VAL A 158 10.54 -10.95 13.87
N GLY A 159 9.35 -10.77 13.28
CA GLY A 159 8.16 -10.36 14.02
C GLY A 159 8.29 -8.98 14.65
N ASP A 160 7.91 -8.90 15.92
CA ASP A 160 8.00 -7.72 16.79
C ASP A 160 9.36 -7.58 17.50
N ALA A 161 10.30 -8.50 17.26
CA ALA A 161 11.58 -8.55 17.95
C ALA A 161 12.54 -7.47 17.42
N VAL A 162 12.38 -6.22 17.87
CA VAL A 162 13.14 -5.04 17.46
C VAL A 162 14.67 -5.22 17.55
N GLY A 163 15.16 -5.94 18.57
CA GLY A 163 16.59 -6.24 18.71
C GLY A 163 17.12 -7.15 17.60
N ASN A 164 16.36 -8.18 17.25
CA ASN A 164 16.69 -9.08 16.15
C ASN A 164 16.60 -8.36 14.80
N PHE A 165 15.64 -7.43 14.66
CA PHE A 165 15.54 -6.60 13.47
C PHE A 165 16.78 -5.74 13.28
N MET A 166 17.21 -5.01 14.32
CA MET A 166 18.43 -4.20 14.26
C MET A 166 19.68 -5.04 14.01
N GLN A 167 19.77 -6.22 14.64
CA GLN A 167 20.87 -7.16 14.39
C GLN A 167 20.90 -7.63 12.93
N ALA A 168 19.75 -7.95 12.35
CA ALA A 168 19.64 -8.39 10.96
C ALA A 168 19.95 -7.27 9.96
N LEU A 169 19.51 -6.04 10.24
CA LEU A 169 19.83 -4.84 9.46
C LEU A 169 21.34 -4.56 9.42
N ASN A 170 22.06 -4.84 10.52
CA ASN A 170 23.52 -4.67 10.61
C ASN A 170 24.30 -5.95 10.26
N SER A 171 23.64 -7.00 9.81
CA SER A 171 24.28 -8.26 9.46
C SER A 171 25.00 -8.16 8.11
N PRO A 172 25.95 -9.06 7.79
CA PRO A 172 26.60 -9.08 6.48
C PRO A 172 25.70 -9.53 5.33
N VAL A 173 24.43 -9.90 5.61
CA VAL A 173 23.47 -10.31 4.58
C VAL A 173 23.16 -9.12 3.67
N LYS A 174 23.22 -9.34 2.36
CA LYS A 174 22.77 -8.38 1.36
C LYS A 174 21.27 -8.59 1.14
N TRP A 175 20.47 -7.78 1.81
CA TRP A 175 19.02 -7.80 1.65
C TRP A 175 18.64 -7.20 0.30
N ASP A 176 17.70 -7.81 -0.40
CA ASP A 176 17.10 -7.26 -1.62
C ASP A 176 15.85 -6.46 -1.29
N LEU A 177 15.12 -6.88 -0.25
CA LEU A 177 13.92 -6.24 0.25
C LEU A 177 13.91 -6.20 1.77
N ILE A 178 13.58 -5.04 2.32
CA ILE A 178 13.24 -4.86 3.73
C ILE A 178 11.76 -4.48 3.81
N VAL A 179 11.01 -5.17 4.67
CA VAL A 179 9.60 -4.91 4.94
C VAL A 179 9.44 -4.49 6.40
N VAL A 180 8.83 -3.33 6.61
CA VAL A 180 8.52 -2.78 7.92
C VAL A 180 7.02 -2.62 8.05
N SER A 181 6.39 -3.39 8.93
CA SER A 181 4.99 -3.22 9.31
C SER A 181 4.93 -2.81 10.78
N ALA A 182 4.84 -1.51 11.03
CA ALA A 182 4.88 -0.92 12.36
C ALA A 182 3.50 -0.38 12.76
N GLU A 183 2.54 -1.27 13.02
CA GLU A 183 1.13 -0.96 13.23
C GLU A 183 0.70 -1.01 14.70
N ALA A 184 1.26 -1.92 15.51
CA ALA A 184 0.85 -2.23 16.88
C ALA A 184 1.16 -1.14 17.94
N ARG A 185 1.34 0.12 17.52
CA ARG A 185 1.59 1.31 18.37
C ARG A 185 2.80 1.22 19.32
N GLN A 186 3.70 0.27 19.11
CA GLN A 186 4.94 0.08 19.90
C GLN A 186 6.21 0.17 19.03
N GLY A 187 6.08 0.73 17.83
CA GLY A 187 6.87 0.44 16.62
C GLY A 187 8.35 0.83 16.56
N VAL A 188 8.80 1.03 15.31
CA VAL A 188 10.19 1.22 14.91
C VAL A 188 10.72 2.59 15.38
N ARG A 189 11.77 2.56 16.20
CA ARG A 189 12.36 3.77 16.82
C ARG A 189 13.24 4.55 15.86
N GLY A 190 13.60 5.77 16.26
CA GLY A 190 14.39 6.69 15.43
C GLY A 190 15.64 6.08 14.81
N GLU A 191 16.44 5.32 15.58
CA GLU A 191 17.72 4.78 15.12
C GLU A 191 17.61 3.76 13.98
N PHE A 192 16.46 3.10 13.83
CA PHE A 192 16.22 2.17 12.72
C PHE A 192 16.13 2.91 11.40
N TRP A 193 15.58 4.12 11.39
CA TRP A 193 15.41 4.91 10.17
C TRP A 193 16.75 5.35 9.57
N ASP A 194 17.78 5.55 10.38
CA ASP A 194 19.12 5.83 9.88
C ASP A 194 19.66 4.61 9.10
N VAL A 195 19.59 3.42 9.72
CA VAL A 195 20.08 2.18 9.10
C VAL A 195 19.25 1.80 7.88
N LEU A 196 17.93 1.98 7.93
CA LEU A 196 17.05 1.78 6.77
C LEU A 196 17.39 2.74 5.64
N THR A 197 17.65 4.01 5.95
CA THR A 197 18.10 5.00 4.95
C THR A 197 19.41 4.55 4.30
N ASP A 198 20.35 4.02 5.07
CA ASP A 198 21.61 3.49 4.54
C ASP A 198 21.38 2.26 3.65
N GLN A 199 20.47 1.35 4.02
CA GLN A 199 20.11 0.21 3.17
C GLN A 199 19.50 0.68 1.84
N VAL A 200 18.55 1.61 1.87
CA VAL A 200 17.95 2.19 0.65
C VAL A 200 18.99 2.88 -0.24
N ASN A 201 19.98 3.55 0.36
CA ASN A 201 21.10 4.16 -0.36
C ASN A 201 22.03 3.13 -1.02
N ASN A 202 22.04 1.89 -0.53
CA ASN A 202 22.75 0.75 -1.13
C ASN A 202 21.83 -0.06 -2.06
N ASP A 203 20.85 0.64 -2.65
CA ASP A 203 19.88 0.15 -3.61
C ASP A 203 18.84 -0.87 -3.12
N VAL A 204 18.83 -1.23 -1.84
CA VAL A 204 17.83 -2.15 -1.26
C VAL A 204 16.41 -1.60 -1.37
N ALA A 205 15.44 -2.47 -1.74
CA ALA A 205 14.03 -2.11 -1.74
C ALA A 205 13.46 -2.01 -0.33
N LEU A 206 12.50 -1.11 -0.13
CA LEU A 206 11.80 -0.90 1.14
C LEU A 206 10.29 -0.84 0.93
N VAL A 207 9.54 -1.62 1.70
CA VAL A 207 8.09 -1.42 1.86
C VAL A 207 7.83 -1.16 3.34
N ALA A 208 7.24 0.00 3.65
CA ALA A 208 7.05 0.44 5.03
C ALA A 208 5.61 0.90 5.29
N GLU A 209 4.94 0.24 6.24
CA GLU A 209 3.75 0.76 6.92
C GLU A 209 4.17 1.57 8.14
N VAL A 210 3.82 2.86 8.14
CA VAL A 210 4.17 3.85 9.16
C VAL A 210 2.96 4.76 9.41
N TRP A 211 2.10 4.39 10.34
CA TRP A 211 0.88 5.16 10.66
C TRP A 211 1.14 6.47 11.41
N TYR A 212 2.35 6.70 11.94
CA TYR A 212 2.68 7.77 12.89
C TYR A 212 3.76 8.72 12.35
N LEU A 213 3.75 8.99 11.04
CA LEU A 213 4.56 10.04 10.44
C LEU A 213 4.37 11.40 11.12
N ASP A 214 3.19 11.74 11.66
CA ASP A 214 3.00 12.97 12.45
C ASP A 214 4.04 13.14 13.57
N GLN A 215 4.40 12.02 14.21
CA GLN A 215 5.32 11.96 15.33
C GLN A 215 6.79 11.92 14.90
N ILE A 216 7.08 11.38 13.71
CA ILE A 216 8.46 11.10 13.30
C ILE A 216 8.93 11.83 12.04
N ALA A 217 8.07 12.48 11.26
CA ALA A 217 8.41 13.08 9.96
C ALA A 217 9.55 14.11 10.04
N ASN A 218 9.65 14.85 11.16
CA ASN A 218 10.73 15.81 11.42
C ASN A 218 11.94 15.18 12.14
N GLY A 219 11.89 13.88 12.40
CA GLY A 219 12.93 13.11 13.07
C GLY A 219 13.87 12.40 12.10
N ARG A 220 14.35 11.22 12.48
CA ARG A 220 15.38 10.48 11.72
C ARG A 220 14.91 9.94 10.36
N ILE A 221 13.60 9.72 10.18
CA ILE A 221 13.03 9.34 8.87
C ILE A 221 13.07 10.48 7.84
N SER A 222 13.23 11.74 8.27
CA SER A 222 13.17 12.92 7.39
C SER A 222 14.13 12.85 6.20
N SER A 223 15.31 12.27 6.39
CA SER A 223 16.30 12.07 5.32
C SER A 223 15.75 11.20 4.19
N LEU A 224 15.09 10.09 4.55
CA LEU A 224 14.48 9.19 3.58
C LEU A 224 13.26 9.82 2.91
N LEU A 225 12.39 10.47 3.69
CA LEU A 225 11.22 11.20 3.17
C LEU A 225 11.63 12.29 2.17
N GLY A 226 12.65 13.10 2.50
CA GLY A 226 13.17 14.14 1.63
C GLY A 226 13.82 13.60 0.35
N LYS A 227 14.52 12.47 0.41
CA LYS A 227 15.03 11.78 -0.80
C LYS A 227 13.90 11.29 -1.70
N CYS A 228 12.84 10.78 -1.09
CA CYS A 228 11.66 10.33 -1.80
C CYS A 228 10.85 11.47 -2.41
N GLY A 229 10.88 12.66 -1.82
CA GLY A 229 9.96 13.74 -2.19
C GLY A 229 8.58 13.58 -1.56
N VAL A 230 8.52 12.99 -0.36
CA VAL A 230 7.28 12.81 0.41
C VAL A 230 7.36 13.67 1.65
N ASP A 231 6.30 14.42 1.94
CA ASP A 231 6.13 15.18 3.18
C ASP A 231 4.88 14.73 3.93
N LEU A 232 4.87 14.93 5.25
CA LEU A 232 3.64 14.90 6.03
C LEU A 232 2.70 16.03 5.57
N PHE A 233 1.45 15.68 5.28
CA PHE A 233 0.38 16.64 5.07
C PHE A 233 -0.27 16.98 6.41
N ARG A 234 -0.81 15.98 7.13
CA ARG A 234 -1.37 16.11 8.49
C ARG A 234 -1.68 14.74 9.09
N ASP A 235 -1.81 14.73 10.41
CA ASP A 235 -2.41 13.65 11.20
C ASP A 235 -3.83 13.33 10.69
N TRP A 236 -4.14 12.03 10.61
CA TRP A 236 -5.43 11.50 10.20
C TRP A 236 -6.16 10.83 11.37
N ALA A 237 -6.65 11.67 12.28
CA ALA A 237 -7.43 11.23 13.42
C ALA A 237 -8.92 11.00 13.10
N ARG A 238 -9.53 10.13 13.90
CA ARG A 238 -10.96 9.80 13.90
C ARG A 238 -11.71 10.64 14.92
N ASP A 239 -12.73 11.37 14.48
CA ASP A 239 -13.63 12.07 15.41
C ASP A 239 -14.67 11.08 15.97
N PRO A 240 -14.63 10.74 17.28
CA PRO A 240 -15.57 9.80 17.88
C PRO A 240 -17.02 10.32 17.88
N ASN A 241 -17.24 11.62 17.69
CA ASN A 241 -18.57 12.24 17.69
C ASN A 241 -19.14 12.47 16.28
N LYS A 242 -18.33 12.31 15.23
CA LYS A 242 -18.71 12.56 13.83
C LYS A 242 -18.22 11.43 12.92
N TYR A 243 -18.32 10.22 13.43
CA TYR A 243 -17.78 9.06 12.75
C TYR A 243 -18.61 8.70 11.51
N ASN A 244 -17.95 8.65 10.35
CA ASN A 244 -18.51 8.17 9.09
C ASN A 244 -17.49 7.25 8.40
N ASP A 245 -17.83 5.99 8.21
CA ASP A 245 -16.97 4.97 7.57
C ASP A 245 -16.46 5.40 6.19
N LEU A 246 -17.24 6.21 5.45
CA LEU A 246 -16.89 6.66 4.12
C LEU A 246 -15.70 7.64 4.11
N ASP A 247 -15.49 8.37 5.21
CA ASP A 247 -14.38 9.31 5.35
C ASP A 247 -13.03 8.58 5.48
N TYR A 248 -13.08 7.25 5.68
CA TYR A 248 -11.94 6.35 5.79
C TYR A 248 -11.87 5.34 4.65
N SER A 249 -12.52 5.64 3.53
CA SER A 249 -12.34 4.88 2.30
C SER A 249 -11.12 5.37 1.53
N LEU A 250 -10.34 4.43 1.01
CA LEU A 250 -9.13 4.70 0.25
C LEU A 250 -9.38 4.47 -1.24
N TYR A 251 -9.03 5.47 -2.03
CA TYR A 251 -9.20 5.47 -3.48
C TYR A 251 -7.83 5.33 -4.16
N TRP A 252 -7.77 4.56 -5.24
CA TRP A 252 -6.61 4.54 -6.13
C TRP A 252 -6.54 5.85 -6.94
N LEU A 253 -5.46 6.61 -6.74
CA LEU A 253 -5.17 7.87 -7.46
C LEU A 253 -4.62 7.61 -8.87
N ASP A 254 -4.00 6.45 -9.03
CA ASP A 254 -3.59 5.87 -10.31
C ASP A 254 -4.06 4.40 -10.38
N PRO A 255 -5.32 4.14 -10.79
CA PRO A 255 -5.89 2.80 -10.81
C PRO A 255 -5.22 1.82 -11.79
N GLN A 256 -4.43 2.33 -12.73
CA GLN A 256 -3.70 1.51 -13.71
C GLN A 256 -2.28 1.16 -13.24
N HIS A 257 -1.87 1.68 -12.08
CA HIS A 257 -0.56 1.42 -11.53
C HIS A 257 -0.42 -0.07 -11.16
N GLU A 258 0.69 -0.69 -11.55
CA GLU A 258 0.90 -2.14 -11.39
C GLU A 258 0.84 -2.62 -9.94
N LEU A 259 1.08 -1.72 -8.98
CA LEU A 259 0.94 -1.96 -7.55
C LEU A 259 -0.50 -2.34 -7.13
N PHE A 260 -1.52 -2.06 -7.95
CA PHE A 260 -2.90 -2.48 -7.71
C PHE A 260 -3.37 -3.65 -8.59
N SER A 261 -2.52 -4.13 -9.50
CA SER A 261 -2.90 -5.15 -10.49
C SER A 261 -1.91 -6.29 -10.67
N SER A 262 -0.74 -6.26 -10.02
CA SER A 262 0.32 -7.26 -10.19
C SER A 262 1.03 -7.58 -8.86
N PRO A 263 1.10 -8.86 -8.46
CA PRO A 263 0.55 -10.03 -9.14
C PRO A 263 -0.97 -10.20 -8.96
N ASN A 264 -1.59 -9.42 -8.06
CA ASN A 264 -3.01 -9.53 -7.75
C ASN A 264 -3.78 -8.26 -8.15
N VAL A 265 -5.01 -8.42 -8.61
CA VAL A 265 -5.93 -7.29 -8.80
C VAL A 265 -6.58 -6.95 -7.47
N VAL A 266 -6.35 -5.73 -6.99
CA VAL A 266 -6.86 -5.23 -5.70
C VAL A 266 -7.78 -4.04 -5.96
N ALA A 267 -9.05 -4.17 -5.57
CA ALA A 267 -9.99 -3.06 -5.59
C ALA A 267 -9.68 -2.02 -4.50
N PRO A 268 -10.09 -0.76 -4.66
CA PRO A 268 -9.91 0.24 -3.62
C PRO A 268 -10.52 -0.19 -2.28
N LEU A 269 -9.97 0.33 -1.18
CA LEU A 269 -10.31 -0.11 0.16
C LEU A 269 -11.44 0.76 0.73
N TYR A 270 -12.68 0.32 0.51
CA TYR A 270 -13.86 1.02 0.99
C TYR A 270 -14.28 0.55 2.39
N THR A 271 -14.78 1.49 3.19
CA THR A 271 -15.44 1.25 4.50
C THR A 271 -14.61 0.35 5.43
N PRO A 272 -13.68 0.91 6.22
CA PRO A 272 -12.86 0.10 7.11
C PRO A 272 -13.70 -0.61 8.17
N ASN A 273 -13.21 -1.76 8.62
CA ASN A 273 -13.62 -2.35 9.88
C ASN A 273 -12.63 -1.90 10.96
N ILE A 274 -12.93 -0.77 11.61
CA ILE A 274 -11.98 -0.14 12.52
C ILE A 274 -11.60 -1.08 13.66
N TYR A 275 -10.30 -1.33 13.73
CA TYR A 275 -9.66 -1.92 14.87
C TYR A 275 -9.04 -0.85 15.78
N TRP A 276 -8.39 0.13 15.16
CA TRP A 276 -7.60 1.16 15.84
C TRP A 276 -8.42 2.42 16.07
N MET A 277 -9.06 2.53 17.24
CA MET A 277 -9.82 3.73 17.59
C MET A 277 -8.92 4.96 17.76
N GLY A 278 -9.43 6.12 17.34
CA GLY A 278 -8.79 7.43 17.54
C GLY A 278 -7.89 7.86 16.40
N ASP A 279 -6.94 7.04 15.98
CA ASP A 279 -5.94 7.41 14.98
C ASP A 279 -6.00 6.43 13.80
N ALA A 280 -6.25 6.96 12.60
CA ALA A 280 -6.34 6.23 11.34
C ALA A 280 -5.02 6.17 10.57
N GLY A 281 -4.02 6.91 11.06
CA GLY A 281 -2.70 7.04 10.50
C GLY A 281 -2.40 8.46 10.06
N ASP A 282 -1.71 8.60 8.92
CA ASP A 282 -1.26 9.91 8.44
C ASP A 282 -1.55 10.15 6.97
N LEU A 283 -1.74 11.42 6.63
CA LEU A 283 -1.84 11.85 5.24
C LEU A 283 -0.50 12.40 4.76
N MET A 284 -0.09 11.95 3.59
CA MET A 284 1.09 12.38 2.87
C MET A 284 0.74 13.42 1.80
N LYS A 285 1.72 14.26 1.47
CA LYS A 285 1.74 15.11 0.27
C LYS A 285 3.05 14.92 -0.49
N ILE A 286 3.05 15.32 -1.75
CA ILE A 286 4.30 15.45 -2.51
C ILE A 286 5.09 16.64 -1.95
N GLY A 287 6.31 16.36 -1.51
CA GLY A 287 7.28 17.32 -1.01
C GLY A 287 8.20 17.85 -2.13
N PRO A 288 9.17 18.71 -1.79
CA PRO A 288 10.17 19.19 -2.73
C PRO A 288 11.22 18.09 -3.02
N GLY A 289 11.58 17.93 -4.29
CA GLY A 289 12.60 16.96 -4.72
C GLY A 289 12.05 15.53 -4.87
N GLY A 290 12.95 14.58 -5.09
CA GLY A 290 12.60 13.17 -5.32
C GLY A 290 11.75 12.93 -6.58
N ASP A 291 11.17 11.74 -6.65
CA ASP A 291 10.33 11.25 -7.75
C ASP A 291 9.01 10.66 -7.24
N ALA A 292 8.60 11.03 -6.02
CA ALA A 292 7.42 10.48 -5.36
C ALA A 292 6.14 10.60 -6.19
N LYS A 293 5.32 9.55 -6.10
CA LYS A 293 3.94 9.54 -6.58
C LYS A 293 3.02 9.04 -5.46
N LEU A 294 1.94 9.76 -5.21
CA LEU A 294 0.84 9.26 -4.39
C LEU A 294 0.00 8.31 -5.25
N LEU A 295 -0.20 7.09 -4.76
CA LEU A 295 -0.92 6.04 -5.48
C LEU A 295 -2.31 5.77 -4.90
N ALA A 296 -2.51 6.07 -3.62
CA ALA A 296 -3.80 5.98 -2.96
C ALA A 296 -4.00 7.16 -2.02
N GLY A 297 -5.26 7.57 -1.80
CA GLY A 297 -5.61 8.66 -0.91
C GLY A 297 -7.11 8.76 -0.64
N LEU A 298 -7.51 9.78 0.11
CA LEU A 298 -8.91 9.96 0.52
C LEU A 298 -9.79 10.59 -0.57
N HIS A 299 -9.17 11.22 -1.56
CA HIS A 299 -9.87 11.98 -2.58
C HIS A 299 -9.36 11.58 -3.97
N PRO A 300 -10.19 10.92 -4.81
CA PRO A 300 -9.73 10.30 -6.07
C PRO A 300 -9.17 11.30 -7.10
N LYS A 301 -9.48 12.59 -6.94
CA LYS A 301 -9.00 13.68 -7.82
C LYS A 301 -7.79 14.42 -7.27
N GLU A 302 -7.41 14.16 -6.01
CA GLU A 302 -6.30 14.83 -5.36
C GLU A 302 -5.05 13.95 -5.45
N LYS A 303 -4.11 14.35 -6.30
CA LYS A 303 -2.90 13.55 -6.62
C LYS A 303 -1.65 14.05 -5.91
N SER A 304 -1.74 15.17 -5.19
CA SER A 304 -0.59 15.85 -4.59
C SER A 304 -0.64 15.91 -3.07
N THR A 305 -1.80 15.67 -2.46
CA THR A 305 -2.02 15.66 -1.01
C THR A 305 -2.97 14.53 -0.61
N HIS A 306 -3.27 14.39 0.69
CA HIS A 306 -4.21 13.39 1.22
C HIS A 306 -3.89 11.95 0.81
N GLY A 307 -2.63 11.66 0.49
CA GLY A 307 -2.19 10.34 0.09
C GLY A 307 -1.94 9.45 1.30
N VAL A 308 -2.16 8.16 1.15
CA VAL A 308 -1.88 7.13 2.17
C VAL A 308 -1.00 5.99 1.64
N ILE A 309 -0.77 5.95 0.33
CA ILE A 309 0.25 5.12 -0.30
C ILE A 309 1.08 6.02 -1.20
N ALA A 310 2.40 5.97 -1.04
CA ALA A 310 3.36 6.67 -1.89
C ALA A 310 4.43 5.71 -2.39
N THR A 311 4.98 5.98 -3.56
CA THR A 311 6.18 5.30 -4.06
C THR A 311 7.22 6.28 -4.58
N CYS A 312 8.49 5.94 -4.47
CA CYS A 312 9.65 6.77 -4.83
C CYS A 312 10.88 5.89 -5.15
N LEU A 313 11.98 6.56 -5.50
CA LEU A 313 13.28 5.99 -5.84
C LEU A 313 13.19 4.93 -6.95
N GLY A 314 12.52 5.31 -8.04
CA GLY A 314 12.27 4.42 -9.19
C GLY A 314 11.31 3.28 -8.88
N GLY A 315 10.51 3.38 -7.82
CA GLY A 315 9.58 2.34 -7.38
C GLY A 315 10.17 1.31 -6.40
N ARG A 316 11.41 1.52 -5.93
CA ARG A 316 12.06 0.64 -4.93
C ARG A 316 11.54 0.88 -3.52
N VAL A 317 10.95 2.05 -3.25
CA VAL A 317 10.40 2.39 -1.95
C VAL A 317 8.89 2.58 -2.07
N VAL A 318 8.15 1.93 -1.16
CA VAL A 318 6.71 2.09 -0.98
C VAL A 318 6.43 2.43 0.48
N PHE A 319 5.71 3.55 0.69
CA PHE A 319 5.18 3.92 2.00
C PHE A 319 3.68 3.70 2.02
N GLN A 320 3.20 3.12 3.12
CA GLN A 320 1.80 3.06 3.51
C GLN A 320 1.64 3.75 4.87
N THR A 321 0.63 4.59 5.05
CA THR A 321 0.42 5.33 6.30
C THR A 321 -0.92 5.09 6.96
N PHE A 322 -1.70 4.12 6.46
CA PHE A 322 -2.91 3.64 7.12
C PHE A 322 -2.66 2.29 7.79
N SER A 323 -3.43 1.99 8.84
CA SER A 323 -3.36 0.71 9.52
C SER A 323 -3.99 -0.41 8.70
N THR A 324 -3.18 -1.43 8.37
CA THR A 324 -3.61 -2.57 7.58
C THR A 324 -4.82 -3.31 8.19
N HIS A 325 -4.91 -3.43 9.52
CA HIS A 325 -5.99 -4.18 10.19
C HIS A 325 -7.32 -3.45 10.25
N ASP A 326 -7.39 -2.19 9.83
CA ASP A 326 -8.67 -1.51 9.62
C ASP A 326 -9.36 -2.00 8.34
N TYR A 327 -8.71 -2.76 7.47
CA TYR A 327 -9.27 -3.21 6.19
C TYR A 327 -9.30 -4.74 6.06
N ARG A 328 -10.11 -5.23 5.12
CA ARG A 328 -10.36 -6.66 4.94
C ARG A 328 -9.08 -7.38 4.56
N GLN A 329 -8.78 -8.47 5.27
CA GLN A 329 -7.63 -9.33 4.97
C GLN A 329 -7.57 -9.78 3.50
N SER A 330 -8.72 -10.06 2.89
CA SER A 330 -8.81 -10.50 1.49
C SER A 330 -8.37 -9.44 0.48
N GLN A 331 -8.23 -8.18 0.90
CA GLN A 331 -7.72 -7.08 0.07
C GLN A 331 -6.29 -6.70 0.46
N VAL A 332 -5.99 -6.62 1.75
CA VAL A 332 -4.69 -6.09 2.20
C VAL A 332 -3.55 -7.11 2.07
N VAL A 333 -3.81 -8.41 2.24
CA VAL A 333 -2.75 -9.43 2.02
C VAL A 333 -2.29 -9.43 0.55
N PRO A 334 -3.20 -9.50 -0.46
CA PRO A 334 -2.80 -9.31 -1.87
C PRO A 334 -2.12 -7.98 -2.17
N LEU A 335 -2.51 -6.90 -1.48
CA LEU A 335 -1.89 -5.58 -1.64
C LEU A 335 -0.43 -5.59 -1.17
N TRP A 336 -0.13 -6.23 -0.03
CA TRP A 336 1.24 -6.44 0.43
C TRP A 336 2.07 -7.29 -0.53
N GLU A 337 1.49 -8.34 -1.12
CA GLU A 337 2.14 -9.13 -2.18
C GLU A 337 2.49 -8.26 -3.39
N ASN A 338 1.60 -7.35 -3.78
CA ASN A 338 1.85 -6.38 -4.85
C ASN A 338 2.96 -5.39 -4.48
N TYR A 339 2.96 -4.82 -3.26
CA TYR A 339 4.01 -3.90 -2.81
C TYR A 339 5.39 -4.55 -2.91
N MET A 340 5.53 -5.76 -2.36
CA MET A 340 6.80 -6.49 -2.34
C MET A 340 7.24 -6.87 -3.76
N THR A 341 6.31 -7.34 -4.61
CA THR A 341 6.60 -7.67 -6.01
C THR A 341 7.05 -6.44 -6.78
N TYR A 342 6.35 -5.32 -6.64
CA TYR A 342 6.67 -4.06 -7.30
C TYR A 342 8.05 -3.54 -6.88
N ALA A 343 8.29 -3.47 -5.57
CA ALA A 343 9.55 -2.96 -5.03
C ALA A 343 10.75 -3.83 -5.45
N LEU A 344 10.63 -5.16 -5.37
CA LEU A 344 11.66 -6.09 -5.84
C LEU A 344 11.87 -6.02 -7.35
N THR A 345 10.80 -5.88 -8.12
CA THR A 345 10.90 -5.72 -9.59
C THR A 345 11.74 -4.50 -9.94
N ASN A 346 11.54 -3.39 -9.24
CA ASN A 346 12.30 -2.17 -9.48
C ASN A 346 13.72 -2.22 -8.89
N HIS A 347 13.94 -2.96 -7.80
CA HIS A 347 15.28 -3.26 -7.29
C HIS A 347 16.12 -3.99 -8.34
N PHE A 348 15.62 -5.07 -8.90
CA PHE A 348 16.36 -5.88 -9.88
C PHE A 348 16.50 -5.24 -11.27
N LYS A 349 15.82 -4.11 -11.53
CA LYS A 349 16.11 -3.26 -12.70
C LYS A 349 17.39 -2.44 -12.50
N VAL A 350 17.72 -2.10 -11.26
CA VAL A 350 18.90 -1.30 -10.89
C VAL A 350 20.08 -2.18 -10.49
N VAL A 351 19.81 -3.31 -9.82
CA VAL A 351 20.81 -4.29 -9.38
C VAL A 351 20.53 -5.63 -10.09
N PRO A 352 21.08 -5.86 -11.29
CA PRO A 352 20.70 -6.98 -12.16
C PRO A 352 21.07 -8.38 -11.66
#